data_AF-A0A847CCP4-F1
#
_entry.id   AF-A0A847CCP4-F1
#
_cell.length_a   1.000
_cell.length_b   1.000
_cell.length_c   1.000
_cell.angle_alpha   90.00
_cell.angle_beta   90.00
_cell.angle_gamma   90.00
#
_symmetry.space_group_name_H-M   'P 1'
#
loop_
_entity.id
_entity.type
_entity.pdbx_description
1 polymer ?
#
loop_
_entity_poly.entity_id
_entity_poly.type
_entity_poly.pdbx_seq_one_letter_code
_entity_poly.pdbx_strand_id
1 'polypeptide(L)' 'MITLKELADECSVSIATVSNILNGKSNVSEKTRQRIIKKIN' A
#
# COMPACT_ATOMS: atom_id res chain seq x y z
N MET A 1 6.82 -12.25 7.14
CA MET A 1 5.48 -11.63 7.22
C MET A 1 5.70 -10.14 7.11
N ILE A 2 5.22 -9.49 6.03
CA ILE A 2 5.35 -8.05 5.87
C ILE A 2 4.21 -7.36 6.64
N THR A 3 4.51 -6.28 7.34
CA THR A 3 3.52 -5.52 8.09
C THR A 3 3.02 -4.33 7.28
N LEU A 4 1.83 -3.82 7.65
CA LEU A 4 1.29 -2.58 7.11
C LEU A 4 2.23 -1.38 7.29
N LYS A 5 2.97 -1.36 8.41
CA LYS A 5 3.93 -0.30 8.73
C LYS A 5 5.13 -0.34 7.79
N GLU A 6 5.72 -1.51 7.57
CA GLU A 6 6.85 -1.67 6.64
C GLU A 6 6.45 -1.30 5.20
N LEU A 7 5.28 -1.72 4.74
CA LEU A 7 4.75 -1.32 3.42
C LEU A 7 4.56 0.19 3.31
N ALA A 8 4.08 0.83 4.37
CA ALA A 8 3.87 2.27 4.42
C ALA A 8 5.21 3.02 4.32
N ASP A 9 6.20 2.60 5.10
CA ASP A 9 7.54 3.19 5.13
C ASP A 9 8.27 3.00 3.78
N GLU A 10 8.27 1.79 3.22
CA GLU A 10 8.88 1.49 1.91
C GLU A 10 8.22 2.23 0.75
N CYS A 11 6.90 2.39 0.80
CA CYS A 11 6.15 3.09 -0.24
C CYS A 11 6.10 4.61 -0.02
N SER A 12 6.62 5.09 1.11
CA SER A 12 6.56 6.49 1.55
C SER A 12 5.13 7.03 1.56
N VAL A 13 4.21 6.23 2.12
CA VAL A 13 2.79 6.56 2.25
C VAL A 13 2.33 6.32 3.68
N SER A 14 1.13 6.79 4.02
CA SER A 14 0.55 6.49 5.33
C SER A 14 0.07 5.04 5.43
N ILE A 15 0.06 4.49 6.64
CA ILE A 15 -0.57 3.17 6.92
C ILE A 15 -2.02 3.13 6.45
N ALA A 16 -2.75 4.25 6.57
CA ALA A 16 -4.12 4.39 6.08
C ALA A 16 -4.20 4.26 4.55
N THR A 17 -3.21 4.76 3.82
CA THR A 17 -3.11 4.62 2.36
C THR A 17 -2.94 3.16 1.95
N VAL A 18 -2.06 2.42 2.63
CA VAL A 18 -1.87 0.98 2.42
C VAL A 18 -3.19 0.24 2.71
N SER A 19 -3.81 0.51 3.86
CA SER A 19 -5.11 -0.08 4.23
C SER A 19 -6.20 0.21 3.20
N ASN A 20 -6.30 1.45 2.71
CA ASN A 20 -7.26 1.82 1.68
C ASN A 20 -7.04 1.05 0.37
N ILE A 21 -5.78 0.84 -0.04
CA ILE A 21 -5.43 0.08 -1.24
C ILE A 21 -5.85 -1.39 -1.11
N LEU A 22 -5.52 -2.02 0.03
CA LEU A 22 -5.87 -3.41 0.33
C LEU A 22 -7.39 -3.62 0.42
N ASN A 23 -8.10 -2.62 0.93
CA ASN A 23 -9.56 -2.63 1.01
C ASN A 23 -10.25 -2.12 -0.28
N GLY A 24 -9.52 -1.96 -1.38
CA GLY A 24 -10.11 -1.63 -2.68
C GLY A 24 -10.63 -0.19 -2.84
N LYS A 25 -10.28 0.73 -1.95
CA LYS A 25 -10.66 2.15 -2.10
C LYS A 25 -9.87 2.81 -3.23
N SER A 26 -10.56 3.64 -4.03
CA SER A 26 -10.10 4.21 -5.29
C SER A 26 -9.35 5.54 -5.17
N ASN A 27 -9.08 6.03 -3.95
CA ASN A 27 -8.51 7.36 -3.74
C ASN A 27 -6.97 7.40 -3.72
N VAL A 28 -6.30 6.46 -4.40
CA VAL A 28 -4.84 6.34 -4.38
C VAL A 28 -4.32 6.09 -5.79
N SER A 29 -3.14 6.65 -6.11
CA SER A 29 -2.55 6.50 -7.43
C SER A 29 -2.32 5.03 -7.79
N GLU A 30 -2.59 4.68 -9.05
CA GLU A 30 -2.37 3.33 -9.56
C GLU A 30 -0.91 2.90 -9.43
N LYS A 31 0.03 3.84 -9.58
CA LYS A 31 1.47 3.61 -9.36
C LYS A 31 1.76 3.12 -7.94
N THR A 32 1.14 3.72 -6.93
CA THR A 32 1.29 3.31 -5.52
C THR A 32 0.63 1.96 -5.28
N ARG A 33 -0.56 1.73 -5.85
CA ARG A 33 -1.27 0.44 -5.78
C ARG A 33 -0.39 -0.70 -6.32
N GLN A 34 0.19 -0.53 -7.49
CA GLN A 34 1.04 -1.56 -8.10
C GLN A 34 2.31 -1.85 -7.28
N ARG A 35 2.95 -0.83 -6.69
CA ARG A 35 4.11 -1.03 -5.80
C ARG A 35 3.76 -1.91 -4.60
N ILE A 36 2.62 -1.65 -3.96
CA ILE A 36 2.15 -2.40 -2.77
C ILE A 36 1.75 -3.83 -3.16
N ILE A 37 0.99 -4.01 -4.24
CA ILE A 37 0.59 -5.35 -4.72
C ILE A 37 1.82 -6.19 -5.07
N LYS A 38 2.82 -5.61 -5.75
CA LYS A 38 4.07 -6.30 -6.11
C LYS A 38 4.88 -6.74 -4.90
N LYS A 39 4.70 -6.12 -3.73
CA LYS A 39 5.40 -6.47 -2.49
C LYS A 39 4.68 -7.51 -1.64
N ILE A 40 3.40 -7.75 -1.92
CA ILE A 40 2.58 -8.75 -1.23
C ILE A 40 2.62 -10.10 -1.97
N ASN A 41 2.79 -10.07 -3.29
CA ASN A 41 3.09 -11.24 -4.13
C ASN A 41 4.55 -11.65 -4.03
#